data_AF-X1VCJ5-F1
#
_entry.id   AF-X1VCJ5-F1
#
_cell.length_a   1.000
_cell.length_b   1.000
_cell.length_c   1.000
_cell.angle_alpha   90.00
_cell.angle_beta   90.00
_cell.angle_gamma   90.00
#
_symmetry.space_group_name_H-M   'P 1'
#
loop_
_entity.id
_entity.type
_entity.pdbx_description
1 polymer ?
#
loop_
_entity_poly.entity_id
_entity_poly.type
_entity_poly.pdbx_seq_one_letter_code
_entity_poly.pdbx_strand_id
1 'polypeptide(L)'
;MCHCGANIGRVVDVPSVVDYALTLPNVVYAQEQLFSCATNSAQEITDMIEEKGLNRVVVAACSPITLEPLFRDTVREAGINQYYYEMANIREHNSWVHSKEKEEATQKAKDITRMSVARACHLEPLQEIDLPVNKTALVVGGGVAGMTCALSIANQGHEVHLVEKDTDLGGMARRIPSTLEGMDVQAYLHDLVRKVYEHTLVHVYTDAIITEATGYVGNFVTKVTSEGMVKEIHHGAAVIAT
;
A
#
# COMPACT_ATOMS: atom_id res chain seq x y z
N MET A 1 -10.12 18.32 -11.40
CA MET A 1 -11.27 17.57 -10.85
C MET A 1 -11.53 16.36 -11.73
N CYS A 2 -11.61 15.16 -11.16
CA CYS A 2 -11.71 13.91 -11.91
C CYS A 2 -13.17 13.46 -12.07
N HIS A 3 -13.55 13.00 -13.27
CA HIS A 3 -14.84 12.32 -13.51
C HIS A 3 -14.80 10.84 -13.14
N CYS A 4 -13.63 10.20 -13.24
CA CYS A 4 -13.44 8.76 -13.07
C CYS A 4 -14.42 7.95 -13.94
N GLY A 5 -14.58 8.38 -15.20
CA GLY A 5 -15.64 7.91 -16.08
C GLY A 5 -17.02 8.23 -15.49
N ALA A 6 -17.83 7.20 -15.26
CA ALA A 6 -19.16 7.35 -14.64
C ALA A 6 -19.15 7.23 -13.10
N ASN A 7 -17.99 7.01 -12.47
CA ASN A 7 -17.94 6.79 -11.02
C ASN A 7 -18.19 8.07 -10.22
N ILE A 8 -17.65 9.22 -10.68
CA ILE A 8 -17.88 10.52 -10.06
C ILE A 8 -18.87 11.32 -10.91
N GLY A 9 -18.59 11.48 -12.21
CA GLY A 9 -19.36 12.36 -13.11
C GLY A 9 -20.83 11.99 -13.31
N ARG A 10 -21.27 10.77 -12.92
CA ARG A 10 -22.69 10.39 -12.97
C ARG A 10 -23.51 11.00 -11.82
N VAL A 11 -22.86 11.30 -10.70
CA VAL A 11 -23.51 11.70 -9.43
C VAL A 11 -23.14 13.13 -9.07
N VAL A 12 -21.87 13.50 -9.22
CA VAL A 12 -21.36 14.84 -8.95
C VAL A 12 -21.27 15.61 -10.26
N ASP A 13 -21.81 16.83 -10.29
CA ASP A 13 -21.59 17.79 -11.38
C ASP A 13 -20.16 18.35 -11.28
N VAL A 14 -19.23 17.65 -11.92
CA VAL A 14 -17.80 17.99 -11.92
C VAL A 14 -17.50 19.37 -12.53
N PRO A 15 -18.11 19.79 -13.67
CA PRO A 15 -17.98 21.16 -14.16
C PRO A 15 -18.32 22.20 -13.08
N SER A 16 -19.45 22.02 -12.37
CA SER A 16 -19.85 22.96 -11.31
C SER A 16 -18.85 23.00 -10.14
N VAL A 17 -18.18 21.89 -9.84
CA VAL A 17 -17.11 21.85 -8.82
C VAL A 17 -15.85 22.58 -9.30
N VAL A 18 -15.51 22.50 -10.59
CA VAL A 18 -14.41 23.28 -11.19
C VAL A 18 -14.69 24.77 -11.10
N ASP A 19 -15.87 25.20 -11.55
CA ASP A 19 -16.26 26.61 -11.52
C ASP A 19 -16.21 27.17 -10.10
N TYR A 20 -16.72 26.40 -9.13
CA TYR A 20 -16.64 26.76 -7.73
C TYR A 20 -15.19 26.84 -7.22
N ALA A 21 -14.33 25.89 -7.60
CA ALA A 21 -12.94 25.89 -7.16
C ALA A 21 -12.17 27.13 -7.62
N LEU A 22 -12.46 27.66 -8.82
CA LEU A 22 -11.89 28.92 -9.32
C LEU A 22 -12.27 30.14 -8.48
N THR A 23 -13.33 30.08 -7.67
CA THR A 23 -13.72 31.17 -6.75
C THR A 23 -12.96 31.14 -5.43
N LEU A 24 -12.23 30.06 -5.13
CA LEU A 24 -11.54 29.88 -3.85
C LEU A 24 -10.23 30.68 -3.81
N PRO A 25 -9.83 31.21 -2.64
CA PRO A 25 -8.56 31.90 -2.49
C PRO A 25 -7.37 31.05 -2.96
N ASN A 26 -6.41 31.68 -3.62
CA ASN A 26 -5.16 31.09 -4.12
C ASN A 26 -5.32 30.04 -5.24
N VAL A 27 -6.54 29.76 -5.72
CA VAL A 27 -6.75 28.88 -6.88
C VAL A 27 -6.56 29.68 -8.16
N VAL A 28 -5.39 29.54 -8.79
CA VAL A 28 -5.05 30.21 -10.05
C VAL A 28 -5.50 29.44 -11.29
N TYR A 29 -5.76 28.14 -11.14
CA TYR A 29 -6.17 27.25 -12.23
C TYR A 29 -6.98 26.07 -11.69
N ALA A 30 -8.01 25.67 -12.43
CA ALA A 30 -8.76 24.44 -12.20
C ALA A 30 -9.26 23.91 -13.54
N GLN A 31 -9.23 22.58 -13.69
CA GLN A 31 -9.69 21.90 -14.90
C GLN A 31 -10.42 20.60 -14.56
N GLU A 32 -11.20 20.11 -15.53
CA GLU A 32 -11.78 18.78 -15.52
C GLU A 32 -10.82 17.77 -16.16
N GLN A 33 -10.84 16.53 -15.69
CA GLN A 33 -10.16 15.41 -16.35
C GLN A 33 -11.04 14.17 -16.28
N LEU A 34 -11.09 13.41 -17.37
CA LEU A 34 -11.89 12.18 -17.41
C LEU A 34 -11.34 11.12 -16.44
N PHE A 35 -10.02 10.94 -16.45
CA PHE A 35 -9.29 10.05 -15.56
C PHE A 35 -7.97 10.70 -15.14
N SER A 36 -7.95 11.43 -14.02
CA SER A 36 -6.72 12.12 -13.56
C SER A 36 -5.52 11.21 -13.35
N CYS A 37 -5.72 9.91 -13.12
CA CYS A 37 -4.65 8.93 -12.96
C CYS A 37 -4.15 8.31 -14.27
N ALA A 38 -4.76 8.65 -15.41
CA ALA A 38 -4.26 8.22 -16.71
C ALA A 38 -2.96 8.96 -17.01
N THR A 39 -2.01 8.29 -17.69
CA THR A 39 -0.67 8.82 -17.95
C THR A 39 -0.69 10.18 -18.63
N ASN A 40 -1.57 10.38 -19.62
CA ASN A 40 -1.72 11.68 -20.29
C ASN A 40 -2.24 12.77 -19.34
N SER A 41 -3.18 12.45 -18.45
CA SER A 41 -3.73 13.41 -17.49
C SER A 41 -2.76 13.74 -16.35
N ALA A 42 -1.92 12.79 -15.94
CA ALA A 42 -0.81 13.06 -15.03
C ALA A 42 0.22 13.99 -15.69
N GLN A 43 0.57 13.75 -16.96
CA GLN A 43 1.44 14.65 -17.73
C GLN A 43 0.85 16.06 -17.85
N GLU A 44 -0.45 16.18 -18.14
CA GLU A 44 -1.13 17.50 -18.16
C GLU A 44 -1.01 18.23 -16.82
N ILE A 45 -1.06 17.51 -15.68
CA ILE A 45 -0.85 18.13 -14.36
C ILE A 45 0.58 18.67 -14.26
N THR A 46 1.58 17.88 -14.65
CA THR A 46 2.99 18.29 -14.69
C THR A 46 3.18 19.53 -15.56
N ASP A 47 2.68 19.51 -16.79
CA ASP A 47 2.80 20.62 -17.75
C ASP A 47 2.16 21.91 -17.19
N MET A 48 1.01 21.80 -16.51
CA MET A 48 0.33 22.96 -15.90
C MET A 48 1.06 23.51 -14.68
N ILE A 49 1.73 22.65 -13.90
CA ILE A 49 2.57 23.11 -12.78
C ILE A 49 3.71 23.96 -13.32
N GLU A 50 4.39 23.50 -14.37
CA GLU A 50 5.50 24.22 -15.00
C GLU A 50 5.05 25.50 -15.70
N GLU A 51 4.02 25.42 -16.56
CA GLU A 51 3.53 26.56 -17.35
C GLU A 51 3.07 27.72 -16.46
N LYS A 52 2.37 27.41 -15.37
CA LYS A 52 1.73 28.41 -14.50
C LYS A 52 2.54 28.70 -13.23
N GLY A 53 3.67 28.04 -13.03
CA GLY A 53 4.48 28.17 -11.82
C GLY A 53 3.71 27.80 -10.55
N LEU A 54 2.89 26.73 -10.61
CA LEU A 54 2.07 26.30 -9.48
C LEU A 54 2.97 25.77 -8.37
N ASN A 55 2.61 26.06 -7.12
CA ASN A 55 3.35 25.58 -5.95
C ASN A 55 2.52 24.67 -5.04
N ARG A 56 1.24 24.43 -5.36
CA ARG A 56 0.32 23.54 -4.65
C ARG A 56 -0.60 22.88 -5.68
N VAL A 57 -0.97 21.63 -5.43
CA VAL A 57 -1.87 20.87 -6.30
C VAL A 57 -2.93 20.17 -5.47
N VAL A 58 -4.20 20.37 -5.83
CA VAL A 58 -5.33 19.63 -5.25
C VAL A 58 -5.98 18.78 -6.34
N VAL A 59 -6.05 17.47 -6.13
CA VAL A 59 -6.80 16.57 -7.01
C VAL A 59 -8.06 16.13 -6.30
N ALA A 60 -9.25 16.54 -6.78
CA ALA A 60 -10.50 15.96 -6.32
C ALA A 60 -10.84 14.71 -7.13
N ALA A 61 -10.70 13.54 -6.52
CA ALA A 61 -10.88 12.25 -7.17
C ALA A 61 -11.25 11.15 -6.14
N CYS A 62 -10.45 10.09 -6.07
CA CYS A 62 -10.65 8.93 -5.20
C CYS A 62 -9.91 9.04 -3.86
N SER A 63 -9.87 7.94 -3.13
CA SER A 63 -9.13 7.82 -1.88
C SER A 63 -7.62 8.07 -2.04
N PRO A 64 -6.99 8.83 -1.12
CA PRO A 64 -5.54 8.98 -1.08
C PRO A 64 -4.82 7.62 -0.89
N ILE A 65 -5.43 6.67 -0.18
CA ILE A 65 -4.86 5.32 0.02
C ILE A 65 -4.52 4.63 -1.31
N THR A 66 -5.28 4.93 -2.37
CA THR A 66 -5.11 4.27 -3.67
C THR A 66 -4.08 4.96 -4.56
N LEU A 67 -4.14 6.30 -4.66
CA LEU A 67 -3.43 7.04 -5.72
C LEU A 67 -2.62 8.24 -5.22
N GLU A 68 -2.52 8.48 -3.91
CA GLU A 68 -1.64 9.52 -3.38
C GLU A 68 -0.17 9.34 -3.83
N PRO A 69 0.42 8.13 -3.80
CA PRO A 69 1.80 7.94 -4.28
C PRO A 69 1.99 8.37 -5.74
N LEU A 70 1.04 8.03 -6.62
CA LEU A 70 1.08 8.42 -8.04
C LEU A 70 1.14 9.94 -8.20
N PHE A 71 0.25 10.67 -7.53
CA PHE A 71 0.19 12.13 -7.69
C PHE A 71 1.33 12.85 -6.97
N ARG A 72 1.85 12.28 -5.88
CA ARG A 72 3.10 12.74 -5.25
C ARG A 72 4.28 12.64 -6.21
N ASP A 73 4.39 11.52 -6.94
CA ASP A 73 5.40 11.36 -7.99
C ASP A 73 5.18 12.37 -9.12
N THR A 74 3.94 12.58 -9.58
CA THR A 74 3.61 13.56 -10.62
C THR A 74 4.05 14.98 -10.26
N VAL A 75 3.73 15.47 -9.06
CA VAL A 75 4.13 16.84 -8.66
C VAL A 75 5.64 16.94 -8.42
N ARG A 76 6.30 15.85 -8.00
CA ARG A 76 7.76 15.78 -7.85
C ARG A 76 8.46 15.86 -9.20
N GLU A 77 7.94 15.16 -10.21
CA GLU A 77 8.43 15.23 -11.59
C GLU A 77 8.32 16.64 -12.16
N ALA A 78 7.27 17.37 -11.80
CA ALA A 78 7.08 18.79 -12.13
C ALA A 78 7.99 19.76 -11.35
N GLY A 79 8.88 19.26 -10.50
CA GLY A 79 9.88 20.06 -9.79
C GLY A 79 9.38 20.73 -8.50
N ILE A 80 8.19 20.41 -7.99
CA ILE A 80 7.71 20.89 -6.69
C ILE A 80 7.74 19.80 -5.62
N ASN A 81 7.80 20.20 -4.34
CA ASN A 81 7.87 19.24 -3.24
C ASN A 81 6.62 18.34 -3.22
N GLN A 82 6.81 17.02 -3.12
CA GLN A 82 5.70 16.05 -3.15
C GLN A 82 4.64 16.25 -2.06
N TYR A 83 4.98 16.91 -0.95
CA TYR A 83 4.08 17.20 0.15
C TYR A 83 3.28 18.50 -0.04
N TYR A 84 3.42 19.17 -1.19
CA TYR A 84 2.55 20.26 -1.65
C TYR A 84 1.31 19.77 -2.42
N TYR A 85 1.14 18.46 -2.49
CA TYR A 85 -0.03 17.80 -3.03
C TYR A 85 -1.09 17.52 -1.95
N GLU A 86 -2.37 17.67 -2.32
CA GLU A 86 -3.53 17.27 -1.51
C GLU A 86 -4.57 16.51 -2.34
N MET A 87 -5.19 15.48 -1.74
CA MET A 87 -6.28 14.72 -2.36
C MET A 87 -7.63 15.07 -1.71
N ALA A 88 -8.59 15.49 -2.53
CA ALA A 88 -10.00 15.63 -2.14
C ALA A 88 -10.77 14.36 -2.54
N ASN A 89 -11.09 13.49 -1.59
CA ASN A 89 -11.84 12.26 -1.88
C ASN A 89 -13.33 12.56 -2.12
N ILE A 90 -13.71 12.66 -3.40
CA ILE A 90 -15.09 12.89 -3.85
C ILE A 90 -15.70 11.64 -4.52
N ARG A 91 -15.04 10.48 -4.44
CA ARG A 91 -15.56 9.19 -4.94
C ARG A 91 -16.08 8.32 -3.81
N GLU A 92 -15.18 7.68 -3.06
CA GLU A 92 -15.53 6.76 -1.97
C GLU A 92 -16.31 7.48 -0.85
N HIS A 93 -15.94 8.72 -0.55
CA HIS A 93 -16.59 9.51 0.51
C HIS A 93 -17.76 10.36 0.01
N ASN A 94 -18.06 10.32 -1.29
CA ASN A 94 -19.13 11.12 -1.88
C ASN A 94 -19.90 10.39 -2.99
N SER A 95 -19.43 10.41 -4.25
CA SER A 95 -20.24 9.95 -5.39
C SER A 95 -20.75 8.49 -5.27
N TRP A 96 -19.98 7.59 -4.65
CA TRP A 96 -20.38 6.20 -4.46
C TRP A 96 -21.44 5.99 -3.38
N VAL A 97 -21.53 6.91 -2.41
CA VAL A 97 -22.41 6.77 -1.25
C VAL A 97 -23.63 7.70 -1.28
N HIS A 98 -23.67 8.69 -2.20
CA HIS A 98 -24.80 9.65 -2.37
C HIS A 98 -25.39 9.59 -3.79
N SER A 99 -25.49 8.38 -4.37
CA SER A 99 -25.89 8.21 -5.77
C SER A 99 -27.33 8.67 -6.10
N LYS A 100 -28.18 8.88 -5.09
CA LYS A 100 -29.57 9.32 -5.24
C LYS A 100 -29.75 10.82 -4.95
N GLU A 101 -28.78 11.46 -4.30
CA GLU A 101 -28.83 12.84 -3.82
C GLU A 101 -27.81 13.71 -4.58
N LYS A 102 -27.96 13.82 -5.91
CA LYS A 102 -26.93 14.39 -6.80
C LYS A 102 -26.58 15.85 -6.51
N GLU A 103 -27.58 16.67 -6.21
CA GLU A 103 -27.41 18.09 -5.87
C GLU A 103 -26.60 18.23 -4.58
N GLU A 104 -26.97 17.48 -3.54
CA GLU A 104 -26.26 17.46 -2.26
C GLU A 104 -24.87 16.83 -2.37
N ALA A 105 -24.70 15.80 -3.21
CA ALA A 105 -23.41 15.20 -3.51
C ALA A 105 -22.49 16.23 -4.20
N THR A 106 -23.03 17.04 -5.11
CA THR A 106 -22.28 18.13 -5.76
C THR A 106 -21.89 19.20 -4.74
N GLN A 107 -22.80 19.61 -3.87
CA GLN A 107 -22.49 20.57 -2.81
C GLN A 107 -21.42 20.03 -1.85
N LYS A 108 -21.54 18.77 -1.44
CA LYS A 108 -20.52 18.08 -0.64
C LYS A 108 -19.16 18.02 -1.35
N ALA A 109 -19.13 17.81 -2.67
CA ALA A 109 -17.89 17.79 -3.44
C ALA A 109 -17.21 19.17 -3.46
N LYS A 110 -18.00 20.26 -3.55
CA LYS A 110 -17.51 21.63 -3.40
C LYS A 110 -16.93 21.87 -2.01
N ASP A 111 -17.61 21.41 -0.96
CA ASP A 111 -17.15 21.58 0.41
C ASP A 111 -15.85 20.79 0.69
N ILE A 112 -15.77 19.53 0.26
CA ILE A 112 -14.54 18.72 0.38
C ILE A 112 -13.40 19.38 -0.39
N THR A 113 -13.65 19.84 -1.63
CA THR A 113 -12.66 20.57 -2.42
C THR A 113 -12.18 21.84 -1.69
N ARG A 114 -13.10 22.63 -1.14
CA ARG A 114 -12.75 23.83 -0.35
C ARG A 114 -11.89 23.50 0.85
N MET A 115 -12.22 22.42 1.58
CA MET A 115 -11.44 21.96 2.74
C MET A 115 -10.02 21.56 2.33
N SER A 116 -9.87 20.82 1.23
CA SER A 116 -8.56 20.44 0.70
C SER A 116 -7.75 21.63 0.22
N VAL A 117 -8.37 22.61 -0.48
CA VAL A 117 -7.70 23.86 -0.87
C VAL A 117 -7.24 24.66 0.36
N ALA A 118 -8.09 24.78 1.38
CA ALA A 118 -7.72 25.46 2.62
C ALA A 118 -6.54 24.79 3.31
N ARG A 119 -6.50 23.45 3.37
CA ARG A 119 -5.36 22.69 3.91
C ARG A 119 -4.11 22.88 3.04
N ALA A 120 -4.25 22.83 1.71
CA ALA A 120 -3.13 22.97 0.78
C ALA A 120 -2.37 24.30 0.96
N CYS A 121 -3.07 25.37 1.33
CA CYS A 121 -2.47 26.68 1.65
C CYS A 121 -1.49 26.63 2.84
N HIS A 122 -1.62 25.65 3.72
CA HIS A 122 -0.80 25.47 4.92
C HIS A 122 0.19 24.30 4.82
N LEU A 123 0.26 23.61 3.67
CA LEU A 123 1.24 22.55 3.48
C LEU A 123 2.65 23.13 3.45
N GLU A 124 3.57 22.42 4.09
CA GLU A 124 4.98 22.73 4.18
C GLU A 124 5.78 21.67 3.42
N PRO A 125 6.95 22.03 2.87
CA PRO A 125 7.78 21.05 2.17
C PRO A 125 8.40 20.11 3.19
N LEU A 126 8.20 18.80 3.01
CA LEU A 126 8.84 17.79 3.85
C LEU A 126 9.94 17.07 3.07
N GLN A 127 10.82 16.41 3.80
CA GLN A 127 11.89 15.57 3.26
C GLN A 127 11.63 14.13 3.66
N GLU A 128 11.86 13.22 2.72
CA GLU A 128 11.93 11.80 3.03
C GLU A 128 13.18 11.53 3.87
N ILE A 129 13.05 10.57 4.78
CA ILE A 129 14.15 10.16 5.65
C ILE A 129 14.60 8.79 5.17
N ASP A 130 15.87 8.66 4.82
CA ASP A 130 16.48 7.37 4.54
C ASP A 130 16.69 6.61 5.84
N LEU A 131 16.11 5.42 5.92
CA LEU A 131 16.24 4.54 7.08
C LEU A 131 16.98 3.26 6.66
N PRO A 132 17.92 2.76 7.49
CA PRO A 132 18.58 1.49 7.21
C PRO A 132 17.53 0.37 7.21
N VAL A 133 17.71 -0.62 6.33
CA VAL A 133 16.84 -1.79 6.24
C VAL A 133 17.60 -3.01 6.74
N ASN A 134 17.06 -3.67 7.77
CA ASN A 134 17.52 -4.99 8.15
C ASN A 134 17.17 -5.99 7.04
N LYS A 135 18.18 -6.70 6.53
CA LYS A 135 18.05 -7.60 5.39
C LYS A 135 17.61 -9.02 5.77
N THR A 136 17.23 -9.24 7.02
CA THR A 136 16.63 -10.47 7.54
C THR A 136 15.11 -10.42 7.40
N ALA A 137 14.49 -11.54 7.07
CA ALA A 137 13.04 -11.69 6.97
C ALA A 137 12.47 -12.60 8.05
N LEU A 138 11.24 -12.33 8.47
CA LEU A 138 10.42 -13.20 9.31
C LEU A 138 9.30 -13.81 8.45
N VAL A 139 9.18 -15.13 8.45
CA VAL A 139 8.06 -15.84 7.81
C VAL A 139 7.22 -16.48 8.90
N VAL A 140 5.92 -16.20 8.90
CA VAL A 140 4.96 -16.72 9.90
C VAL A 140 4.07 -17.75 9.22
N GLY A 141 4.16 -19.00 9.66
CA GLY A 141 3.47 -20.15 9.09
C GLY A 141 4.44 -21.07 8.32
N GLY A 142 4.63 -22.28 8.83
CA GLY A 142 5.45 -23.36 8.28
C GLY A 142 4.72 -24.26 7.28
N GLY A 143 3.62 -23.80 6.69
CA GLY A 143 2.97 -24.48 5.57
C GLY A 143 3.79 -24.43 4.27
N VAL A 144 3.29 -25.05 3.19
CA VAL A 144 3.95 -25.05 1.87
C VAL A 144 4.29 -23.63 1.38
N ALA A 145 3.36 -22.69 1.54
CA ALA A 145 3.57 -21.29 1.14
C ALA A 145 4.72 -20.63 1.91
N GLY A 146 4.72 -20.74 3.23
CA GLY A 146 5.75 -20.13 4.07
C GLY A 146 7.13 -20.78 3.89
N MET A 147 7.20 -22.11 3.82
CA MET A 147 8.44 -22.83 3.53
C MET A 147 9.03 -22.45 2.16
N THR A 148 8.18 -22.36 1.13
CA THR A 148 8.61 -21.93 -0.21
C THR A 148 9.11 -20.49 -0.21
N CYS A 149 8.40 -19.60 0.51
CA CYS A 149 8.82 -18.21 0.68
C CYS A 149 10.17 -18.12 1.40
N ALA A 150 10.34 -18.84 2.50
CA ALA A 150 11.58 -18.87 3.27
C ALA A 150 12.77 -19.31 2.41
N LEU A 151 12.63 -20.42 1.66
CA LEU A 151 13.68 -20.86 0.73
C LEU A 151 13.95 -19.86 -0.38
N SER A 152 12.91 -19.23 -0.94
CA SER A 152 13.08 -18.24 -2.00
C SER A 152 13.87 -17.01 -1.53
N ILE A 153 13.59 -16.51 -0.33
CA ILE A 153 14.32 -15.39 0.27
C ILE A 153 15.76 -15.84 0.62
N ALA A 154 15.92 -17.02 1.20
CA ALA A 154 17.21 -17.54 1.62
C ALA A 154 18.16 -17.83 0.45
N ASN A 155 17.63 -18.33 -0.67
CA ASN A 155 18.40 -18.54 -1.91
C ASN A 155 18.88 -17.24 -2.55
N GLN A 156 18.29 -16.09 -2.20
CA GLN A 156 18.77 -14.76 -2.60
C GLN A 156 19.84 -14.21 -1.64
N GLY A 157 20.22 -14.97 -0.61
CA GLY A 157 21.28 -14.61 0.35
C GLY A 157 20.80 -13.85 1.57
N HIS A 158 19.49 -13.87 1.85
CA HIS A 158 18.90 -13.19 3.01
C HIS A 158 18.59 -14.19 4.14
N GLU A 159 18.90 -13.81 5.38
CA GLU A 159 18.56 -14.62 6.56
C GLU A 159 17.04 -14.64 6.77
N VAL A 160 16.50 -15.79 7.14
CA VAL A 160 15.07 -15.99 7.35
C VAL A 160 14.81 -16.69 8.67
N HIS A 161 13.92 -16.13 9.48
CA HIS A 161 13.34 -16.83 10.62
C HIS A 161 11.95 -17.34 10.27
N LEU A 162 11.76 -18.66 10.24
CA LEU A 162 10.48 -19.30 9.96
C LEU A 162 9.82 -19.74 11.27
N VAL A 163 8.67 -19.17 11.59
CA VAL A 163 7.93 -19.42 12.83
C VAL A 163 6.67 -20.23 12.53
N GLU A 164 6.56 -21.40 13.14
CA GLU A 164 5.42 -22.32 13.04
C GLU A 164 4.85 -22.60 14.44
N LYS A 165 3.53 -22.52 14.55
CA LYS A 165 2.81 -22.74 15.82
C LYS A 165 2.71 -24.22 16.18
N ASP A 166 2.66 -25.10 15.17
CA ASP A 166 2.57 -26.54 15.35
C ASP A 166 3.97 -27.12 15.57
N THR A 167 4.03 -28.37 16.04
CA THR A 167 5.30 -29.08 16.28
C THR A 167 6.06 -29.42 15.00
N ASP A 168 5.34 -29.57 13.88
CA ASP A 168 5.90 -29.97 12.59
C ASP A 168 5.53 -28.96 11.50
N LEU A 169 6.47 -28.77 10.56
CA LEU A 169 6.20 -28.05 9.32
C LEU A 169 5.24 -28.82 8.40
N GLY A 170 4.60 -28.09 7.49
CA GLY A 170 3.80 -28.61 6.38
C GLY A 170 2.34 -28.20 6.38
N GLY A 171 1.79 -27.77 7.53
CA GLY A 171 0.42 -27.29 7.64
C GLY A 171 -0.60 -28.27 7.02
N MET A 172 -1.53 -27.73 6.23
CA MET A 172 -2.59 -28.53 5.58
C MET A 172 -2.07 -29.58 4.59
N ALA A 173 -0.89 -29.40 4.01
CA ALA A 173 -0.34 -30.36 3.04
C ALA A 173 -0.08 -31.73 3.66
N ARG A 174 0.12 -31.82 4.97
CA ARG A 174 0.23 -33.09 5.72
C ARG A 174 -1.02 -33.98 5.60
N ARG A 175 -2.17 -33.40 5.26
CA ARG A 175 -3.46 -34.10 5.15
C ARG A 175 -3.86 -34.42 3.71
N ILE A 176 -3.03 -34.05 2.73
CA ILE A 176 -3.33 -34.16 1.31
C ILE A 176 -2.39 -35.20 0.69
N PRO A 177 -2.87 -36.37 0.25
CA PRO A 177 -2.01 -37.37 -0.38
C PRO A 177 -1.61 -37.00 -1.80
N SER A 178 -2.54 -36.46 -2.60
CA SER A 178 -2.29 -36.12 -4.00
C SER A 178 -3.09 -34.92 -4.49
N THR A 179 -2.64 -34.27 -5.57
CA THR A 179 -3.40 -33.23 -6.27
C THR A 179 -4.40 -33.82 -7.27
N LEU A 180 -5.25 -32.97 -7.87
CA LEU A 180 -6.21 -33.38 -8.91
C LEU A 180 -5.50 -33.89 -10.18
N GLU A 181 -4.28 -33.41 -10.44
CA GLU A 181 -3.41 -33.80 -11.55
C GLU A 181 -2.57 -35.05 -11.22
N GLY A 182 -2.73 -35.63 -10.02
CA GLY A 182 -2.06 -36.87 -9.61
C GLY A 182 -0.63 -36.69 -9.06
N MET A 183 -0.22 -35.47 -8.69
CA MET A 183 1.07 -35.25 -8.03
C MET A 183 1.04 -35.81 -6.61
N ASP A 184 2.12 -36.48 -6.19
CA ASP A 184 2.32 -36.93 -4.81
C ASP A 184 2.73 -35.74 -3.92
N VAL A 185 1.79 -35.31 -3.07
CA VAL A 185 1.97 -34.15 -2.19
C VAL A 185 2.87 -34.49 -1.01
N GLN A 186 2.87 -35.73 -0.53
CA GLN A 186 3.69 -36.13 0.62
C GLN A 186 5.17 -36.20 0.24
N ALA A 187 5.49 -36.72 -0.96
CA ALA A 187 6.85 -36.72 -1.48
C ALA A 187 7.39 -35.29 -1.66
N TYR A 188 6.57 -34.40 -2.24
CA TYR A 188 6.91 -32.98 -2.39
C TYR A 188 7.12 -32.29 -1.04
N LEU A 189 6.20 -32.51 -0.09
CA LEU A 189 6.27 -31.90 1.24
C LEU A 189 7.54 -32.34 1.99
N HIS A 190 7.86 -33.64 1.97
CA HIS A 190 9.06 -34.17 2.61
C HIS A 190 10.34 -33.54 2.04
N ASP A 191 10.43 -33.41 0.71
CA ASP A 191 11.57 -32.75 0.06
C ASP A 191 11.66 -31.26 0.44
N LEU A 192 10.53 -30.56 0.51
CA LEU A 192 10.48 -29.15 0.90
C LEU A 192 10.93 -28.94 2.36
N VAL A 193 10.41 -29.74 3.29
CA VAL A 193 10.80 -29.71 4.71
C VAL A 193 12.30 -29.97 4.86
N ARG A 194 12.83 -30.98 4.15
CA ARG A 194 14.25 -31.30 4.16
C ARG A 194 15.10 -30.11 3.71
N LYS A 195 14.75 -29.49 2.58
CA LYS A 195 15.45 -28.30 2.06
C LYS A 195 15.43 -27.14 3.05
N VAL A 196 14.31 -26.91 3.73
CA VAL A 196 14.18 -25.85 4.75
C VAL A 196 15.14 -26.09 5.91
N TYR A 197 15.17 -27.30 6.48
CA TYR A 197 16.06 -27.62 7.59
C TYR A 197 17.55 -27.69 7.20
N GLU A 198 17.87 -28.05 5.96
CA GLU A 198 19.26 -28.09 5.45
C GLU A 198 19.82 -26.70 5.10
N HIS A 199 18.96 -25.68 4.88
CA HIS A 199 19.40 -24.36 4.42
C HIS A 199 19.98 -23.52 5.58
N THR A 200 21.26 -23.14 5.47
CA THR A 200 22.01 -22.47 6.55
C THR A 200 21.48 -21.10 6.96
N LEU A 201 20.81 -20.39 6.03
CA LEU A 201 20.18 -19.08 6.28
C LEU A 201 18.71 -19.18 6.74
N VAL A 202 18.15 -20.38 6.95
CA VAL A 202 16.78 -20.53 7.44
C VAL A 202 16.79 -21.05 8.87
N HIS A 203 16.27 -20.24 9.78
CA HIS A 203 16.16 -20.55 11.20
C HIS A 203 14.71 -20.90 11.54
N VAL A 204 14.45 -22.17 11.77
CA VAL A 204 13.11 -22.68 12.04
C VAL A 204 12.82 -22.67 13.54
N TYR A 205 11.62 -22.19 13.90
CA TYR A 205 11.04 -22.26 15.24
C TYR A 205 9.68 -22.96 15.11
N THR A 206 9.58 -24.17 15.65
CA THR A 206 8.30 -24.90 15.80
C THR A 206 7.80 -24.78 17.23
N ASP A 207 6.54 -25.16 17.45
CA ASP A 207 5.84 -24.94 18.73
C ASP A 207 6.04 -23.48 19.23
N ALA A 208 5.96 -22.55 18.27
CA ALA A 208 6.43 -21.19 18.42
C ALA A 208 5.29 -20.19 18.29
N ILE A 209 5.17 -19.31 19.29
CA ILE A 209 4.09 -18.31 19.37
C ILE A 209 4.70 -16.91 19.37
N ILE A 210 4.19 -16.06 18.46
CA ILE A 210 4.50 -14.63 18.45
C ILE A 210 3.70 -13.97 19.57
N THR A 211 4.40 -13.28 20.46
CA THR A 211 3.80 -12.61 21.62
C THR A 211 3.72 -11.10 21.45
N GLU A 212 4.64 -10.53 20.67
CA GLU A 212 4.74 -9.09 20.43
C GLU A 212 5.41 -8.84 19.07
N ALA A 213 4.91 -7.84 18.34
CA ALA A 213 5.54 -7.32 17.13
C ALA A 213 5.50 -5.80 17.17
N THR A 214 6.67 -5.16 17.06
CA THR A 214 6.84 -3.70 17.10
C THR A 214 7.76 -3.25 15.98
N GLY A 215 7.86 -1.93 15.77
CA GLY A 215 8.72 -1.31 14.77
C GLY A 215 7.97 -0.86 13.52
N TYR A 216 8.70 -0.68 12.43
CA TYR A 216 8.21 -0.17 11.16
C TYR A 216 8.96 -0.84 10.00
N VAL A 217 8.52 -0.59 8.75
CA VAL A 217 9.12 -1.20 7.55
C VAL A 217 10.65 -1.05 7.56
N GLY A 218 11.36 -2.18 7.42
CA GLY A 218 12.81 -2.24 7.47
C GLY A 218 13.43 -2.39 8.87
N ASN A 219 12.68 -2.14 9.95
CA ASN A 219 13.17 -2.18 11.33
C ASN A 219 12.10 -2.71 12.30
N PHE A 220 11.73 -3.97 12.15
CA PHE A 220 10.81 -4.66 13.05
C PHE A 220 11.56 -5.43 14.15
N VAL A 221 10.89 -5.60 15.27
CA VAL A 221 11.30 -6.50 16.36
C VAL A 221 10.10 -7.39 16.71
N THR A 222 10.27 -8.70 16.57
CA THR A 222 9.25 -9.69 16.92
C THR A 222 9.74 -10.58 18.05
N LYS A 223 8.94 -10.72 19.11
CA LYS A 223 9.19 -11.66 20.21
C LYS A 223 8.47 -12.98 19.96
N VAL A 224 9.25 -14.05 19.91
CA VAL A 224 8.77 -15.41 19.70
C VAL A 224 9.07 -16.24 20.95
N THR A 225 8.06 -16.89 21.50
CA THR A 225 8.24 -17.92 22.53
C THR A 225 8.27 -19.28 21.85
N SER A 226 9.33 -20.06 22.05
CA SER A 226 9.48 -21.42 21.53
C SER A 226 10.27 -22.24 22.56
N GLU A 227 9.81 -23.46 22.86
CA GLU A 227 10.40 -24.33 23.88
C GLU A 227 10.55 -23.66 25.28
N GLY A 228 9.61 -22.76 25.63
CA GLY A 228 9.64 -22.01 26.89
C GLY A 228 10.67 -20.87 26.96
N MET A 229 11.41 -20.61 25.89
CA MET A 229 12.35 -19.50 25.77
C MET A 229 11.77 -18.38 24.92
N VAL A 230 11.99 -17.13 25.32
CA VAL A 230 11.66 -15.94 24.52
C VAL A 230 12.87 -15.53 23.70
N LYS A 231 12.69 -15.39 22.39
CA LYS A 231 13.69 -14.88 21.45
C LYS A 231 13.18 -13.60 20.79
N GLU A 232 14.04 -12.60 20.72
CA GLU A 232 13.81 -11.38 19.96
C GLU A 232 14.43 -11.53 18.56
N ILE A 233 13.62 -11.33 17.53
CA ILE A 233 14.03 -11.41 16.14
C ILE A 233 13.92 -10.02 15.53
N HIS A 234 15.06 -9.48 15.10
CA HIS A 234 15.13 -8.24 14.34
C HIS A 234 15.05 -8.57 12.85
N HIS A 235 14.09 -7.98 12.14
CA HIS A 235 13.89 -8.23 10.71
C HIS A 235 13.41 -6.96 10.01
N GLY A 236 13.64 -6.86 8.71
CA GLY A 236 13.15 -5.73 7.91
C GLY A 236 11.85 -6.01 7.16
N ALA A 237 11.51 -7.29 6.99
CA ALA A 237 10.32 -7.73 6.28
C ALA A 237 9.65 -8.90 7.00
N ALA A 238 8.32 -8.89 7.03
CA ALA A 238 7.50 -9.99 7.52
C ALA A 238 6.60 -10.53 6.41
N VAL A 239 6.50 -11.85 6.29
CA VAL A 239 5.57 -12.55 5.41
C VAL A 239 4.62 -13.38 6.25
N ILE A 240 3.32 -13.11 6.11
CA ILE A 240 2.27 -13.85 6.80
C ILE A 240 1.73 -14.93 5.85
N ALA A 241 2.02 -16.19 6.16
CA ALA A 241 1.68 -17.37 5.36
C ALA A 241 0.98 -18.44 6.23
N THR A 242 0.09 -17.98 7.12
CA THR A 242 -0.69 -18.80 8.07
C THR A 242 -1.93 -19.42 7.48
#